data_AF-A0A3D4FLH7-F1
#
_entry.id   AF-A0A3D4FLH7-F1
#
_cell.length_a   1.000
_cell.length_b   1.000
_cell.length_c   1.000
_cell.angle_alpha   90.00
_cell.angle_beta   90.00
_cell.angle_gamma   90.00
#
_symmetry.space_group_name_H-M   'P 1'
#
loop_
_entity.id
_entity.type
_entity.pdbx_description
1 polymer ?
#
loop_
_entity_poly.entity_id
_entity_poly.type
_entity_poly.pdbx_seq_one_letter_code
_entity_poly.pdbx_strand_id
1 'polypeptide(L)' 'LKPMDKIKYDNNLQKGRRYVEKVGKNGYIVNVYKYIYEDGEVVEKKLVSKDKYKATDNRVRVGI' A
#
# COMPACT_ATOMS: atom_id res chain seq x y z
N LEU A 1 -0.23 3.28 -1.05
CA LEU A 1 -1.41 2.83 -0.26
C LEU A 1 -0.89 2.07 0.93
N LYS A 2 -1.10 2.57 2.15
CA LYS A 2 -0.53 1.95 3.35
C LYS A 2 -1.31 0.68 3.76
N PRO A 3 -0.64 -0.36 4.28
CA PRO A 3 -1.28 -1.50 4.94
C PRO A 3 -2.22 -1.05 6.05
N MET A 4 -3.32 -1.78 6.25
CA MET A 4 -4.09 -1.69 7.48
C MET A 4 -3.60 -2.73 8.49
N ASP A 5 -3.98 -2.58 9.75
CA ASP A 5 -3.73 -3.59 10.77
C ASP A 5 -4.92 -4.55 10.87
N LYS A 6 -4.67 -5.84 10.66
CA LYS A 6 -5.61 -6.90 11.00
C LYS A 6 -5.31 -7.40 12.41
N ILE A 7 -6.15 -7.01 13.36
CA ILE A 7 -5.95 -7.26 14.79
C ILE A 7 -6.57 -8.61 15.21
N LYS A 8 -5.82 -9.39 15.97
CA LYS A 8 -6.29 -10.57 16.72
C LYS A 8 -5.99 -10.39 18.20
N TYR A 9 -6.97 -10.64 19.06
CA TYR A 9 -6.75 -10.60 20.50
C TYR A 9 -6.08 -11.89 21.00
N ASP A 10 -5.18 -11.77 21.99
CA ASP A 10 -4.34 -12.88 22.48
C ASP A 10 -4.23 -12.87 24.01
N ASN A 11 -4.77 -13.88 24.68
CA ASN A 11 -4.72 -14.03 26.15
C ASN A 11 -3.29 -14.29 26.69
N ASN A 12 -2.35 -14.69 25.83
CA ASN A 12 -0.96 -14.93 26.23
C ASN A 12 -0.10 -13.67 26.19
N LEU A 13 -0.63 -12.57 25.66
CA LEU A 13 0.03 -11.27 25.68
C LEU A 13 -0.51 -10.45 26.86
N GLN A 14 0.39 -9.75 27.55
CA GLN A 14 0.00 -8.80 28.59
C GLN A 14 -1.05 -7.83 28.06
N LYS A 15 -2.12 -7.62 28.84
CA LYS A 15 -3.24 -6.75 28.48
C LYS A 15 -2.74 -5.39 27.96
N GLY A 16 -3.22 -5.00 26.79
CA GLY A 16 -2.85 -3.76 26.09
C GLY A 16 -1.54 -3.81 25.31
N ARG A 17 -0.72 -4.87 25.44
CA ARG A 17 0.51 -5.01 24.65
C ARG A 17 0.18 -5.31 23.20
N ARG A 18 0.75 -4.52 22.28
CA ARG A 18 0.64 -4.68 20.83
C ARG A 18 1.90 -5.35 20.27
N TYR A 19 1.72 -6.37 19.46
CA TYR A 19 2.79 -7.09 18.78
C TYR A 19 2.48 -7.24 17.28
N VAL A 20 3.39 -6.80 16.41
CA VAL A 20 3.24 -6.96 14.96
C VAL A 20 3.79 -8.33 14.57
N GLU A 21 2.91 -9.30 14.34
CA GLU A 21 3.26 -10.67 13.95
C GLU A 21 3.80 -10.73 12.52
N LYS A 22 3.21 -9.95 11.60
CA LYS A 22 3.67 -9.88 10.21
C LYS A 22 3.48 -8.48 9.66
N VAL A 23 4.54 -7.94 9.06
CA VAL A 23 4.49 -6.67 8.33
C VAL A 23 3.88 -6.91 6.96
N GLY A 24 2.88 -6.11 6.62
CA GLY A 24 2.24 -6.06 5.32
C GLY A 24 3.13 -5.40 4.26
N LYS A 25 2.59 -5.22 3.06
CA LYS A 25 3.28 -4.53 1.96
C LYS A 25 2.46 -3.36 1.47
N ASN A 26 3.12 -2.24 1.19
CA ASN A 26 2.49 -1.09 0.57
C ASN A 26 1.88 -1.49 -0.78
N GLY A 27 0.65 -1.05 -1.01
CA GLY A 27 0.07 -1.03 -2.35
C GLY A 27 0.57 0.19 -3.12
N TYR A 28 0.48 0.14 -4.44
CA TYR A 28 0.98 1.18 -5.33
C TYR A 28 -0.01 1.47 -6.46
N ILE A 29 0.16 2.62 -7.10
CA ILE A 29 -0.59 3.03 -8.28
C ILE A 29 0.41 3.11 -9.42
N VAL A 30 0.08 2.48 -10.54
CA VAL A 30 0.85 2.58 -11.78
C VAL A 30 0.06 3.46 -12.73
N ASN A 31 0.68 4.55 -13.18
CA ASN A 31 0.12 5.42 -14.21
C ASN A 31 0.96 5.26 -15.48
N VAL A 32 0.32 4.94 -16.59
CA VAL A 32 0.98 4.89 -17.91
C VAL A 32 0.62 6.16 -18.65
N TYR A 33 1.64 6.88 -19.12
CA TYR A 33 1.47 8.12 -19.88
C TYR A 33 2.00 7.96 -21.30
N LYS A 34 1.30 8.55 -22.26
CA LYS A 34 1.81 8.81 -23.61
C LYS A 34 2.32 10.24 -23.66
N TYR A 35 3.53 10.41 -24.16
CA TYR A 35 4.14 11.69 -24.42
C TYR A 35 4.23 11.90 -25.92
N ILE A 36 3.87 13.09 -26.39
CA ILE A 36 4.10 13.52 -27.78
C ILE A 36 5.23 14.54 -27.75
N TYR A 37 6.19 14.34 -28.64
CA TYR A 37 7.36 15.21 -28.77
C TYR A 37 7.36 15.88 -30.14
N GLU A 38 7.70 17.16 -30.16
CA GLU A 38 8.01 17.93 -31.37
C GLU A 38 9.36 18.59 -31.15
N ASP A 39 10.28 18.43 -32.10
CA ASP A 39 11.67 18.94 -32.02
C ASP A 39 12.44 18.57 -30.74
N GLY A 40 12.10 17.42 -30.14
CA GLY A 40 12.71 16.91 -28.91
C GLY A 40 12.08 17.44 -27.61
N GLU A 41 11.11 18.35 -27.70
CA GLU A 41 10.37 18.89 -26.56
C GLU A 41 9.03 18.18 -26.38
N VAL A 42 8.61 17.96 -25.12
CA VAL A 42 7.29 17.40 -24.82
C VAL A 42 6.22 18.48 -25.08
N VAL A 43 5.34 18.24 -26.05
CA VAL A 43 4.19 19.11 -26.34
C VAL A 43 2.88 18.58 -25.77
N GLU A 44 2.76 17.27 -25.54
CA GLU A 44 1.58 16.68 -24.92
C GLU A 44 1.96 15.56 -23.93
N LYS A 45 1.23 15.49 -22.82
CA LYS A 45 1.25 14.38 -21.87
C LYS A 45 -0.18 13.90 -21.60
N LYS A 46 -0.48 12.67 -22.01
CA LYS A 46 -1.80 12.05 -21.84
C LYS A 46 -1.72 10.84 -20.91
N LEU A 47 -2.60 10.77 -19.91
CA LEU A 47 -2.78 9.56 -19.10
C LEU A 47 -3.50 8.50 -19.94
N VAL A 48 -2.90 7.33 -20.08
CA VAL A 48 -3.42 6.23 -20.91
C VAL A 48 -3.98 5.10 -20.05
N SER A 49 -3.32 4.79 -18.92
CA SER A 49 -3.83 3.81 -17.96
C SER A 49 -3.54 4.24 -16.53
N LYS A 50 -4.40 3.78 -15.62
CA LYS A 50 -4.23 3.90 -14.18
C LYS A 50 -4.64 2.61 -13.51
N ASP A 51 -3.65 1.90 -12.98
CA ASP A 51 -3.82 0.63 -12.30
C ASP A 51 -3.55 0.80 -10.80
N LYS A 52 -4.38 0.17 -9.97
CA LYS A 52 -4.28 0.25 -8.51
C LYS A 52 -4.06 -1.13 -7.91
N TYR A 53 -2.89 -1.31 -7.30
CA TYR A 53 -2.53 -2.53 -6.59
C TYR A 53 -2.75 -2.32 -5.09
N LYS A 54 -3.58 -3.17 -4.48
CA LYS A 54 -3.93 -3.07 -3.06
C LYS A 54 -2.72 -3.37 -2.16
N ALA A 55 -2.72 -2.76 -0.97
CA ALA A 55 -1.78 -3.11 0.07
C ALA A 55 -2.10 -4.52 0.64
N THR A 56 -1.10 -5.17 1.21
CA THR A 56 -1.31 -6.33 2.09
C THR A 56 -1.26 -5.84 3.52
N ASP A 57 -2.23 -6.23 4.34
CA ASP A 57 -2.35 -5.79 5.73
C ASP A 57 -1.25 -6.34 6.63
N ASN A 58 -0.93 -5.60 7.69
CA ASN A 58 -0.18 -6.11 8.83
C ASN A 58 -1.04 -7.11 9.60
N ARG A 59 -0.41 -8.13 10.19
CA ARG A 59 -1.04 -8.99 11.19
C ARG A 59 -0.56 -8.55 12.56
N VAL A 60 -1.49 -8.15 13.42
CA VAL A 60 -1.20 -7.58 14.74
C VAL A 60 -1.91 -8.40 15.80
N ARG A 61 -1.21 -8.69 16.89
CA ARG A 61 -1.78 -9.27 18.11
C ARG A 61 -1.87 -8.21 19.21
N VAL A 62 -2.98 -8.22 19.95
CA VAL A 62 -3.20 -7.33 21.10
C VAL A 62 -3.58 -8.15 22.31
N GLY A 63 -2.89 -7.95 23.44
CA GLY A 63 -3.20 -8.64 24.70
C GLY A 63 -4.53 -8.19 25.29
N ILE A 64 -5.33 -9.15 25.74
CA ILE A 64 -6.61 -8.93 26.46
C ILE A 64 -6.58 -9.51 27.86
#